data_AF-A0A0A0DG19-F1
#
_entry.id   AF-A0A0A0DG19-F1
#
_cell.length_a   1.000
_cell.length_b   1.000
_cell.length_c   1.000
_cell.angle_alpha   90.00
_cell.angle_beta   90.00
_cell.angle_gamma   90.00
#
_symmetry.space_group_name_H-M   'P 1'
#
loop_
_entity.id
_entity.type
_entity.pdbx_description
1 polymer ?
#
loop_
_entity_poly.entity_id
_entity_poly.type
_entity_poly.pdbx_seq_one_letter_code
_entity_poly.pdbx_strand_id
1 'polypeptide(L)'
;MKNYTQKWKELNKNGIKLSLICVLNWLIKFLFKGQFYLFSAIFLGLLTYYMPQDIQIFTVKVLELIVMFKITTDAIHILLSKEVKRMKKTLLLVVMYLFFLAGNVYIKQHALTEFLVNRLFTFWLISLVLATLVIVIQPRLFKVYLFKNVLNKTYLGIRKTTDELPPECNFYTDADEKDADKRMKMMNQHVIKKPYQGVVELSFLNREVITGISYKAVPFEKEKERAFMDVDTIYYPVFRVYPFGIIGDFDHPLIEFKLSRRDAFTKNGEGLLKKDF
;
A
#
# COMPACT_ATOMS: atom_id res chain seq x y z
N MET A 1 -10.49 -6.26 38.68
CA MET A 1 -10.42 -7.23 37.56
C MET A 1 -11.78 -7.54 36.89
N LYS A 2 -12.93 -7.53 37.59
CA LYS A 2 -14.26 -7.81 36.98
C LYS A 2 -14.72 -6.80 35.90
N ASN A 3 -14.37 -5.52 36.00
CA ASN A 3 -14.78 -4.51 35.01
C ASN A 3 -14.10 -4.67 33.64
N TYR A 4 -12.86 -5.16 33.60
CA TYR A 4 -12.16 -5.39 32.33
C TYR A 4 -12.78 -6.58 31.58
N THR A 5 -13.05 -7.69 32.26
CA THR A 5 -13.69 -8.87 31.64
C THR A 5 -15.12 -8.60 31.16
N GLN A 6 -15.84 -7.67 31.79
CA GLN A 6 -17.17 -7.24 31.35
C GLN A 6 -17.10 -6.35 30.09
N LYS A 7 -16.13 -5.41 30.02
CA LYS A 7 -15.82 -4.67 28.78
C LYS A 7 -15.44 -5.61 27.63
N TRP A 8 -14.75 -6.72 27.92
CA TRP A 8 -14.40 -7.72 26.91
C TRP A 8 -15.60 -8.49 26.35
N LYS A 9 -16.70 -8.61 27.09
CA LYS A 9 -17.94 -9.26 26.62
C LYS A 9 -18.74 -8.38 25.65
N GLU A 10 -18.59 -7.06 25.73
CA GLU A 10 -19.19 -6.07 24.83
C GLU A 10 -18.32 -5.76 23.60
N LEU A 11 -17.11 -6.32 23.53
CA LEU A 11 -16.22 -6.12 22.41
C LEU A 11 -16.82 -6.67 21.11
N ASN A 12 -16.83 -5.82 20.08
CA ASN A 12 -17.30 -6.21 18.77
C ASN A 12 -16.34 -7.26 18.15
N LYS A 13 -16.75 -8.52 18.22
CA LYS A 13 -15.98 -9.68 17.72
C LYS A 13 -15.55 -9.51 16.26
N ASN A 14 -16.37 -8.88 15.43
CA ASN A 14 -16.06 -8.65 14.02
C ASN A 14 -14.98 -7.58 13.84
N GLY A 15 -15.00 -6.53 14.66
CA GLY A 15 -13.96 -5.49 14.69
C GLY A 15 -12.59 -6.07 15.02
N ILE A 16 -12.48 -6.78 16.15
CA ILE A 16 -11.23 -7.44 16.55
C ILE A 16 -10.76 -8.43 15.49
N LYS A 17 -11.65 -9.28 14.98
CA LYS A 17 -11.33 -10.26 13.94
C LYS A 17 -10.76 -9.56 12.70
N LEU A 18 -11.39 -8.48 12.23
CA LEU A 18 -10.93 -7.75 11.06
C LEU A 18 -9.57 -7.08 11.32
N SER A 19 -9.39 -6.47 12.49
CA SER A 19 -8.11 -5.87 12.88
C SER A 19 -6.99 -6.89 12.96
N LEU A 20 -7.23 -8.09 13.51
CA LEU A 20 -6.26 -9.19 13.51
C LEU A 20 -5.86 -9.58 12.09
N ILE A 21 -6.83 -9.68 11.17
CA ILE A 21 -6.55 -9.99 9.76
C ILE A 21 -5.73 -8.86 9.11
N CYS A 22 -6.01 -7.60 9.43
CA CYS A 22 -5.23 -6.45 8.95
C CYS A 22 -3.78 -6.51 9.45
N VAL A 23 -3.59 -6.73 10.75
CA VAL A 23 -2.26 -6.86 11.37
C VAL A 23 -1.51 -8.04 10.78
N LEU A 24 -2.15 -9.20 10.62
CA LEU A 24 -1.53 -10.38 10.02
C LEU A 24 -1.12 -10.14 8.57
N ASN A 25 -2.00 -9.51 7.77
CA ASN A 25 -1.70 -9.13 6.39
C ASN A 25 -0.50 -8.18 6.29
N TRP A 26 -0.40 -7.20 7.20
CA TRP A 26 0.75 -6.31 7.28
C TRP A 26 2.02 -7.05 7.73
N LEU A 27 1.91 -7.90 8.76
CA LEU A 27 3.01 -8.66 9.33
C LEU A 27 3.62 -9.63 8.31
N ILE A 28 2.81 -10.38 7.56
CA ILE A 28 3.28 -11.27 6.49
C ILE A 28 4.11 -10.48 5.47
N LYS A 29 3.61 -9.34 4.99
CA LYS A 29 4.36 -8.50 4.05
C LYS A 29 5.65 -7.99 4.67
N PHE A 30 5.62 -7.56 5.93
CA PHE A 30 6.78 -7.07 6.65
C PHE A 30 7.86 -8.14 6.80
N LEU A 31 7.48 -9.36 7.23
CA LEU A 31 8.40 -10.47 7.46
C LEU A 31 9.09 -10.92 6.18
N PHE A 32 8.34 -11.22 5.10
CA PHE A 32 8.94 -11.72 3.86
C PHE A 32 9.80 -10.67 3.16
N LYS A 33 9.34 -9.40 3.14
CA LYS A 33 10.12 -8.30 2.57
C LYS A 33 11.37 -8.02 3.41
N GLY A 34 11.23 -8.00 4.74
CA GLY A 34 12.33 -7.78 5.68
C GLY A 34 13.38 -8.88 5.59
N GLN A 35 12.96 -10.15 5.69
CA GLN A 35 13.83 -11.32 5.53
C GLN A 35 14.64 -11.25 4.24
N PHE A 36 13.98 -10.97 3.11
CA PHE A 36 14.67 -10.90 1.82
C PHE A 36 15.75 -9.80 1.79
N TYR A 37 15.47 -8.61 2.35
CA TYR A 37 16.48 -7.56 2.43
C TYR A 37 17.65 -7.91 3.35
N LEU A 38 17.38 -8.55 4.49
CA LEU A 38 18.44 -8.98 5.41
C LEU A 38 19.34 -10.04 4.76
N PHE A 39 18.74 -11.04 4.11
CA PHE A 39 19.48 -12.04 3.35
C PHE A 39 20.27 -11.45 2.20
N SER A 40 19.70 -10.48 1.48
CA SER A 40 20.41 -9.76 0.42
C SER A 40 21.62 -9.00 0.96
N ALA A 41 21.47 -8.32 2.10
CA ALA A 41 22.56 -7.58 2.71
C ALA A 41 23.72 -8.50 3.13
N ILE A 42 23.42 -9.60 3.84
CA ILE A 42 24.43 -10.60 4.20
C ILE A 42 25.10 -11.14 2.93
N PHE A 43 24.31 -11.57 1.95
CA PHE A 43 24.83 -12.19 0.73
C PHE A 43 25.75 -11.23 -0.04
N LEU A 44 25.38 -9.95 -0.17
CA LEU A 44 26.25 -8.93 -0.75
C LEU A 44 27.55 -8.75 0.05
N GLY A 45 27.48 -8.79 1.39
CA GLY A 45 28.66 -8.74 2.25
C GLY A 45 29.62 -9.92 2.00
N LEU A 46 29.07 -11.13 1.84
CA LEU A 46 29.83 -12.33 1.52
C LEU A 46 30.46 -12.26 0.12
N LEU A 47 29.74 -11.75 -0.88
CA LEU A 47 30.23 -11.64 -2.25
C LEU A 47 31.45 -10.72 -2.40
N THR A 48 31.69 -9.82 -1.43
CA THR A 48 32.91 -9.00 -1.42
C THR A 48 34.20 -9.84 -1.30
N TYR A 49 34.11 -11.12 -0.93
CA TYR A 49 35.23 -12.06 -0.92
C TYR A 49 35.88 -12.22 -2.31
N TYR A 50 35.10 -12.11 -3.38
CA TYR A 50 35.59 -12.25 -4.75
C TYR A 50 36.26 -10.98 -5.28
N MET A 51 36.27 -9.90 -4.49
CA MET A 51 36.96 -8.67 -4.86
C MET A 51 38.43 -8.76 -4.48
N PRO A 52 39.35 -8.18 -5.28
CA PRO A 52 40.72 -7.92 -4.83
C PRO A 52 40.72 -7.12 -3.53
N GLN A 53 41.66 -7.42 -2.62
CA GLN A 53 41.66 -6.90 -1.25
C GLN A 53 41.62 -5.36 -1.19
N ASP A 54 42.37 -4.67 -2.05
CA ASP A 54 42.40 -3.20 -2.10
C ASP A 54 41.04 -2.61 -2.50
N ILE A 55 40.42 -3.21 -3.52
CA ILE A 55 39.09 -2.83 -4.02
C ILE A 55 38.02 -3.12 -2.96
N GLN A 56 38.14 -4.25 -2.27
CA GLN A 56 37.22 -4.65 -1.21
C GLN A 56 37.21 -3.61 -0.07
N ILE A 57 38.38 -3.27 0.46
CA ILE A 57 38.53 -2.30 1.56
C ILE A 57 37.97 -0.94 1.13
N PHE A 58 38.35 -0.47 -0.06
CA PHE A 58 37.84 0.78 -0.62
C PHE A 58 36.31 0.76 -0.73
N THR A 59 35.73 -0.30 -1.29
CA THR A 59 34.28 -0.44 -1.46
C THR A 59 33.53 -0.39 -0.14
N VAL A 60 33.99 -1.13 0.88
CA VAL A 60 33.37 -1.14 2.21
C VAL A 60 33.46 0.23 2.87
N LYS A 61 34.60 0.93 2.74
CA LYS A 61 34.80 2.28 3.30
C LYS A 61 33.97 3.35 2.61
N VAL A 62 33.85 3.32 1.30
CA VAL A 62 32.96 4.23 0.56
C VAL A 62 31.50 3.98 0.94
N LEU A 63 31.08 2.72 1.06
CA LEU A 63 29.73 2.39 1.49
C LEU A 63 29.46 2.86 2.92
N GLU A 64 30.41 2.67 3.85
CA GLU A 64 30.36 3.20 5.22
C GLU A 64 30.13 4.72 5.22
N LEU A 65 30.91 5.46 4.42
CA LEU A 65 30.78 6.90 4.30
C LEU A 65 29.41 7.32 3.77
N ILE A 66 28.89 6.65 2.74
CA ILE A 66 27.55 6.93 2.17
C ILE A 66 26.46 6.70 3.23
N VAL A 67 26.55 5.60 3.98
CA VAL A 67 25.60 5.27 5.03
C VAL A 67 25.65 6.32 6.14
N MET A 68 26.84 6.69 6.61
CA MET A 68 27.03 7.70 7.66
C MET A 68 26.54 9.09 7.23
N PHE A 69 26.85 9.50 6.00
CA PHE A 69 26.35 10.74 5.42
C PHE A 69 24.83 10.76 5.43
N LYS A 70 24.19 9.68 4.98
CA LYS A 70 22.74 9.57 4.93
C LYS A 70 22.08 9.65 6.31
N ILE A 71 22.63 8.92 7.29
CA ILE A 71 22.17 8.99 8.69
C ILE A 71 22.25 10.43 9.21
N THR A 72 23.37 11.10 8.95
CA THR A 72 23.61 12.47 9.41
C THR A 72 22.63 13.46 8.77
N THR A 73 22.42 13.36 7.45
CA THR A 73 21.45 14.21 6.74
C THR A 73 20.03 14.01 7.25
N ASP A 74 19.63 12.77 7.49
CA ASP A 74 18.29 12.46 8.00
C ASP A 74 18.13 12.95 9.45
N ALA A 75 19.16 12.81 10.29
CA ALA A 75 19.16 13.30 11.67
C ALA A 75 19.06 14.84 11.74
N ILE A 76 19.84 15.56 10.94
CA ILE A 76 19.76 17.03 10.82
C ILE A 76 18.35 17.44 10.38
N HIS A 77 17.81 16.76 9.37
CA HIS A 77 16.47 17.07 8.88
C HIS A 77 15.39 16.83 9.92
N ILE A 78 15.48 15.79 10.74
CA ILE A 78 14.52 15.55 11.84
C ILE A 78 14.61 16.63 12.90
N LEU A 79 15.83 17.05 13.25
CA LEU A 79 16.04 18.14 14.19
C LEU A 79 15.38 19.43 13.70
N LEU A 80 15.45 19.70 12.39
CA LEU A 80 14.90 20.91 11.78
C LEU A 80 13.40 20.84 11.48
N SER A 81 12.90 19.70 10.96
CA SER A 81 11.54 19.58 10.43
C SER A 81 10.57 18.78 11.31
N LYS A 82 11.06 18.12 12.36
CA LYS A 82 10.29 17.19 13.24
C LYS A 82 9.58 16.06 12.47
N GLU A 83 9.94 15.80 11.22
CA GLU A 83 9.31 14.75 10.41
C GLU A 83 9.92 13.36 10.68
N VAL A 84 9.29 12.61 11.60
CA VAL A 84 9.73 11.26 12.00
C VAL A 84 9.59 10.22 10.86
N LYS A 85 8.85 10.53 9.78
CA LYS A 85 8.56 9.57 8.70
C LYS A 85 9.83 9.09 7.97
N ARG A 86 10.87 9.93 7.88
CA ARG A 86 12.15 9.56 7.23
C ARG A 86 12.94 8.52 8.04
N MET A 87 12.82 8.51 9.37
CA MET A 87 13.54 7.57 10.25
C MET A 87 13.31 6.11 9.91
N LYS A 88 12.11 5.73 9.47
CA LYS A 88 11.82 4.33 9.15
C LYS A 88 12.73 3.80 8.03
N LYS A 89 13.01 4.62 7.02
CA LYS A 89 13.88 4.25 5.90
C LYS A 89 15.34 4.26 6.32
N THR A 90 15.76 5.25 7.09
CA THR A 90 17.12 5.38 7.63
C THR A 90 17.45 4.21 8.53
N LEU A 91 16.56 3.85 9.46
CA LEU A 91 16.73 2.71 10.37
C LEU A 91 16.83 1.39 9.60
N LEU A 92 15.99 1.18 8.58
CA LEU A 92 16.10 0.00 7.71
C LEU A 92 17.47 -0.06 7.02
N LEU A 93 17.98 1.07 6.53
CA LEU A 93 19.29 1.16 5.88
C LEU A 93 20.44 0.85 6.86
N VAL A 94 20.37 1.36 8.10
CA VAL A 94 21.35 1.03 9.15
C VAL A 94 21.32 -0.47 9.46
N VAL A 95 20.14 -1.04 9.67
CA VAL A 95 20.00 -2.48 9.92
C VAL A 95 20.57 -3.30 8.74
N MET A 96 20.24 -2.94 7.50
CA MET A 96 20.82 -3.60 6.33
C MET A 96 22.34 -3.49 6.29
N TYR A 97 22.90 -2.32 6.60
CA TYR A 97 24.34 -2.12 6.63
C TYR A 97 25.04 -2.98 7.70
N LEU A 98 24.45 -3.12 8.90
CA LEU A 98 24.97 -4.01 9.94
C LEU A 98 24.98 -5.48 9.49
N PHE A 99 23.93 -5.92 8.80
CA PHE A 99 23.86 -7.27 8.24
C PHE A 99 24.87 -7.49 7.09
N PHE A 100 25.10 -6.47 6.27
CA PHE A 100 26.17 -6.48 5.27
C PHE A 100 27.56 -6.61 5.91
N LEU A 101 27.83 -5.82 6.96
CA LEU A 101 29.07 -5.91 7.72
C LEU A 101 29.27 -7.29 8.34
N ALA A 102 28.21 -7.90 8.88
CA ALA A 102 28.28 -9.27 9.41
C ALA A 102 28.73 -10.27 8.33
N GLY A 103 28.20 -10.14 7.11
CA GLY A 103 28.68 -10.93 5.96
C GLY A 103 30.16 -10.65 5.62
N ASN A 104 30.57 -9.38 5.58
CA ASN A 104 31.96 -9.02 5.30
C ASN A 104 32.95 -9.47 6.40
N VAL A 105 32.54 -9.49 7.67
CA VAL A 105 33.36 -10.00 8.78
C VAL A 105 33.50 -11.52 8.67
N TYR A 106 32.43 -12.23 8.30
CA TYR A 106 32.45 -13.68 8.16
C TYR A 106 33.55 -14.16 7.20
N ILE A 107 33.70 -13.50 6.05
CA ILE A 107 34.70 -13.87 5.02
C ILE A 107 36.14 -13.51 5.41
N LYS A 108 36.35 -12.64 6.39
CA LYS A 108 37.70 -12.40 6.96
C LYS A 108 38.15 -13.56 7.86
N GLN A 109 37.19 -14.30 8.40
CA GLN A 109 37.43 -15.40 9.34
C GLN A 109 37.35 -16.78 8.66
N HIS A 110 36.68 -16.88 7.52
CA HIS A 110 36.42 -18.15 6.83
C HIS A 110 36.63 -18.02 5.33
N ALA A 111 37.30 -19.02 4.75
CA ALA A 111 37.37 -19.16 3.29
C ALA A 111 35.99 -19.60 2.75
N LEU A 112 35.52 -18.92 1.70
CA LEU A 112 34.28 -19.31 1.03
C LEU A 112 34.55 -20.38 -0.03
N THR A 113 34.00 -21.57 0.18
CA THR A 113 33.95 -22.61 -0.86
C THR A 113 32.86 -22.30 -1.88
N GLU A 114 33.11 -22.61 -3.15
CA GLU A 114 32.12 -22.47 -4.24
C GLU A 114 30.79 -23.18 -3.91
N PHE A 115 30.85 -24.36 -3.30
CA PHE A 115 29.67 -25.09 -2.85
C PHE A 115 28.80 -24.27 -1.88
N LEU A 116 29.42 -23.58 -0.93
CA LEU A 116 28.70 -22.75 0.04
C LEU A 116 28.05 -21.55 -0.64
N VAL A 117 28.78 -20.88 -1.53
CA VAL A 117 28.28 -19.70 -2.26
C VAL A 117 27.12 -20.07 -3.17
N ASN A 118 27.22 -21.16 -3.92
CA ASN A 118 26.12 -21.64 -4.75
C ASN A 118 24.87 -21.96 -3.92
N ARG A 119 25.04 -22.61 -2.77
CA ARG A 119 23.92 -22.91 -1.87
C ARG A 119 23.27 -21.65 -1.30
N LEU A 120 24.07 -20.67 -0.89
CA LEU A 120 23.57 -19.38 -0.40
C LEU A 120 22.86 -18.59 -1.51
N PHE A 121 23.39 -18.63 -2.74
CA PHE A 121 22.74 -18.04 -3.90
C PHE A 121 21.39 -18.69 -4.19
N THR A 122 21.29 -20.02 -4.12
CA THR A 122 20.01 -20.73 -4.24
C THR A 122 19.03 -20.30 -3.15
N PHE A 123 19.44 -20.22 -1.89
CA PHE A 123 18.59 -19.74 -0.80
C PHE A 123 18.14 -18.29 -1.01
N TRP A 124 19.04 -17.43 -1.51
CA TRP A 124 18.72 -16.05 -1.84
C TRP A 124 17.67 -15.96 -2.95
N LEU A 125 17.79 -16.78 -4.02
CA LEU A 125 16.80 -16.87 -5.10
C LEU A 125 15.43 -17.37 -4.59
N ILE A 126 15.41 -18.40 -3.75
CA ILE A 126 14.17 -18.89 -3.13
C ILE A 126 13.51 -17.77 -2.30
N SER A 127 14.30 -17.05 -1.50
CA SER A 127 13.82 -15.91 -0.71
C SER A 127 13.26 -14.79 -1.59
N LEU A 128 13.90 -14.50 -2.73
CA LEU A 128 13.43 -13.51 -3.70
C LEU A 128 12.07 -13.91 -4.28
N VAL A 129 11.92 -15.17 -4.70
CA VAL A 129 10.66 -15.69 -5.25
C VAL A 129 9.55 -15.61 -4.20
N LEU A 130 9.80 -16.07 -2.96
CA LEU A 130 8.82 -16.00 -1.88
C LEU A 130 8.40 -14.56 -1.56
N ALA A 131 9.36 -13.64 -1.44
CA ALA A 131 9.07 -12.23 -1.18
C ALA A 131 8.24 -11.62 -2.32
N THR A 132 8.57 -11.95 -3.57
CA THR A 132 7.83 -11.46 -4.75
C THR A 132 6.41 -12.02 -4.78
N LEU A 133 6.22 -13.32 -4.54
CA LEU A 133 4.91 -13.95 -4.44
C LEU A 133 4.06 -13.28 -3.37
N VAL A 134 4.60 -13.04 -2.17
CA VAL A 134 3.88 -12.36 -1.09
C VAL A 134 3.52 -10.93 -1.48
N ILE A 135 4.44 -10.17 -2.08
CA ILE A 135 4.18 -8.77 -2.48
C ILE A 135 3.06 -8.69 -3.54
N VAL A 136 2.99 -9.65 -4.46
CA VAL A 136 2.02 -9.64 -5.57
C VAL A 136 0.68 -10.25 -5.16
N ILE A 137 0.70 -11.40 -4.49
CA ILE A 137 -0.49 -12.22 -4.21
C ILE A 137 -1.22 -11.72 -2.96
N GLN A 138 -0.49 -11.40 -1.89
CA GLN A 138 -1.09 -11.06 -0.60
C GLN A 138 -2.06 -9.85 -0.67
N PRO A 139 -1.73 -8.72 -1.35
CA PRO A 139 -2.69 -7.62 -1.50
C PRO A 139 -3.96 -8.02 -2.26
N ARG A 140 -3.84 -8.92 -3.26
CA ARG A 140 -4.99 -9.41 -4.04
C ARG A 140 -5.89 -10.29 -3.18
N LEU A 141 -5.33 -11.23 -2.42
CA LEU A 141 -6.08 -12.07 -1.48
C LEU A 141 -6.79 -11.22 -0.43
N PHE A 142 -6.11 -10.20 0.10
CA PHE A 142 -6.71 -9.28 1.07
C PHE A 142 -7.89 -8.51 0.46
N LYS A 143 -7.77 -7.98 -0.76
CA LYS A 143 -8.89 -7.33 -1.47
C LYS A 143 -10.07 -8.29 -1.67
N VAL A 144 -9.80 -9.52 -2.11
CA VAL A 144 -10.83 -10.56 -2.28
C VAL A 144 -11.55 -10.84 -0.96
N TYR A 145 -10.80 -10.96 0.14
CA TYR A 145 -11.37 -11.13 1.47
C TYR A 145 -12.27 -9.95 1.85
N LEU A 146 -11.84 -8.70 1.63
CA LEU A 146 -12.62 -7.52 1.93
C LEU A 146 -13.91 -7.46 1.11
N PHE A 147 -13.86 -7.69 -0.20
CA PHE A 147 -15.06 -7.69 -1.04
C PHE A 147 -16.01 -8.86 -0.71
N LYS A 148 -15.48 -9.99 -0.26
CA LYS A 148 -16.30 -11.13 0.15
C LYS A 148 -17.01 -10.87 1.47
N ASN A 149 -16.34 -10.26 2.46
CA ASN A 149 -16.85 -10.23 3.83
C ASN A 149 -17.25 -8.84 4.34
N VAL A 150 -16.54 -7.78 3.94
CA VAL A 150 -16.61 -6.45 4.58
C VAL A 150 -17.24 -5.40 3.67
N LEU A 151 -16.83 -5.33 2.41
CA LEU A 151 -17.18 -4.26 1.48
C LEU A 151 -18.06 -4.75 0.34
N ASN A 152 -18.97 -3.90 -0.10
CA ASN A 152 -19.85 -4.15 -1.23
C ASN A 152 -19.16 -3.74 -2.55
N LYS A 153 -18.61 -4.73 -3.26
CA LYS A 153 -17.88 -4.52 -4.51
C LYS A 153 -18.75 -3.94 -5.64
N THR A 154 -20.01 -4.38 -5.75
CA THR A 154 -20.91 -3.93 -6.82
C THR A 154 -21.32 -2.49 -6.63
N TYR A 155 -21.63 -2.10 -5.38
CA TYR A 155 -21.91 -0.71 -5.02
C TYR A 155 -20.72 0.22 -5.32
N LEU A 156 -19.48 -0.21 -5.04
CA LEU A 156 -18.27 0.55 -5.38
C LEU A 156 -18.01 0.68 -6.89
N GLY A 157 -18.79 0.00 -7.75
CA GLY A 157 -18.61 0.01 -9.19
C GLY A 157 -17.29 -0.62 -9.67
N ILE A 158 -16.62 -1.41 -8.82
CA ILE A 158 -15.39 -2.10 -9.18
C ILE A 158 -15.75 -3.33 -10.00
N ARG A 159 -15.51 -3.27 -11.32
CA ARG A 159 -15.88 -4.34 -12.24
C ARG A 159 -14.82 -4.55 -13.33
N LYS A 160 -14.94 -5.63 -14.09
CA LYS A 160 -14.27 -5.75 -15.40
C LYS A 160 -15.12 -5.05 -16.46
N THR A 161 -14.51 -4.60 -17.55
CA THR A 161 -15.24 -3.93 -18.64
C THR A 161 -16.29 -4.82 -19.31
N THR A 162 -16.14 -6.15 -19.20
CA THR A 162 -17.08 -7.18 -19.65
C THR A 162 -18.29 -7.37 -18.74
N ASP A 163 -18.20 -6.93 -17.48
CA ASP A 163 -19.28 -7.11 -16.50
C ASP A 163 -20.36 -6.03 -16.72
N GLU A 164 -21.55 -6.23 -16.18
CA GLU A 164 -22.64 -5.25 -16.23
C GLU A 164 -22.24 -3.90 -15.61
N LEU A 165 -22.87 -2.81 -16.08
CA LEU A 165 -22.64 -1.48 -15.52
C LEU A 165 -23.06 -1.43 -14.04
N PRO A 166 -22.50 -0.48 -13.26
CA PRO A 166 -22.95 -0.27 -11.89
C PRO A 166 -24.48 -0.06 -11.83
N PRO A 167 -25.15 -0.58 -10.79
CA PRO A 167 -26.59 -0.36 -10.59
C PRO A 167 -26.90 1.13 -10.37
N GLU A 168 -28.17 1.53 -10.46
CA GLU A 168 -28.56 2.94 -10.22
C GLU A 168 -28.15 3.44 -8.82
N CYS A 169 -28.31 2.59 -7.81
CA CYS A 169 -27.78 2.81 -6.47
C CYS A 169 -26.30 2.39 -6.41
N ASN A 170 -25.40 3.34 -6.63
CA ASN A 170 -23.96 3.12 -6.64
C ASN A 170 -23.20 4.23 -5.90
N PHE A 171 -21.91 3.98 -5.69
CA PHE A 171 -21.01 4.90 -5.02
C PHE A 171 -20.95 6.29 -5.68
N TYR A 172 -21.00 6.37 -7.01
CA TYR A 172 -20.85 7.63 -7.74
C TYR A 172 -22.11 8.49 -7.66
N THR A 173 -23.30 7.88 -7.67
CA THR A 173 -24.56 8.59 -7.50
C THR A 173 -24.70 9.12 -6.07
N ASP A 174 -24.36 8.31 -5.06
CA ASP A 174 -24.38 8.75 -3.67
C ASP A 174 -23.30 9.82 -3.38
N ALA A 175 -22.15 9.77 -4.06
CA ALA A 175 -21.09 10.77 -3.89
C ALA A 175 -21.50 12.20 -4.33
N ASP A 176 -22.44 12.30 -5.28
CA ASP A 176 -22.97 13.57 -5.80
C ASP A 176 -24.05 14.20 -4.88
N GLU A 177 -24.44 13.52 -3.77
CA GLU A 177 -25.35 14.08 -2.76
C GLU A 177 -24.76 15.35 -2.12
N LYS A 178 -25.59 16.39 -2.01
CA LYS A 178 -25.19 17.73 -1.56
C LYS A 178 -25.09 17.82 -0.05
N ASP A 179 -26.00 17.15 0.67
CA ASP A 179 -25.94 17.08 2.12
C ASP A 179 -24.83 16.11 2.55
N ALA A 180 -23.79 16.65 3.19
CA ALA A 180 -22.63 15.88 3.58
C ALA A 180 -22.94 14.79 4.63
N ASP A 181 -23.83 15.05 5.59
CA ASP A 181 -24.19 14.07 6.63
C ASP A 181 -25.03 12.95 6.02
N LYS A 182 -26.01 13.33 5.20
CA LYS A 182 -26.84 12.36 4.46
C LYS A 182 -25.98 11.50 3.54
N ARG A 183 -25.07 12.12 2.77
CA ARG A 183 -24.12 11.43 1.89
C ARG A 183 -23.30 10.41 2.66
N MET A 184 -22.67 10.84 3.76
CA MET A 184 -21.80 9.97 4.56
C MET A 184 -22.58 8.78 5.13
N LYS A 185 -23.79 8.99 5.65
CA LYS A 185 -24.65 7.94 6.19
C LYS A 185 -25.07 6.93 5.12
N MET A 186 -25.57 7.41 3.97
CA MET A 186 -26.00 6.54 2.87
C MET A 186 -24.84 5.71 2.33
N MET A 187 -23.69 6.34 2.05
CA MET A 187 -22.52 5.66 1.53
C MET A 187 -22.02 4.59 2.49
N ASN A 188 -21.86 4.91 3.78
CA ASN A 188 -21.42 3.93 4.79
C ASN A 188 -22.38 2.73 4.89
N GLN A 189 -23.69 2.97 4.82
CA GLN A 189 -24.70 1.91 4.85
C GLN A 189 -24.63 0.98 3.64
N HIS A 190 -24.42 1.51 2.43
CA HIS A 190 -24.40 0.72 1.21
C HIS A 190 -23.05 0.04 0.94
N VAL A 191 -21.94 0.69 1.30
CA VAL A 191 -20.59 0.24 1.00
C VAL A 191 -20.08 -0.81 1.98
N ILE A 192 -20.49 -0.76 3.25
CA ILE A 192 -20.08 -1.72 4.28
C ILE A 192 -21.20 -2.74 4.49
N LYS A 193 -20.86 -4.02 4.47
CA LYS A 193 -21.80 -5.11 4.74
C LYS A 193 -22.26 -5.06 6.19
N LYS A 194 -23.54 -5.37 6.43
CA LYS A 194 -24.21 -5.32 7.75
C LYS A 194 -23.37 -5.81 8.94
N PRO A 195 -22.61 -6.93 8.87
CA PRO A 195 -21.84 -7.41 10.02
C PRO A 195 -20.71 -6.47 10.49
N TYR A 196 -20.29 -5.53 9.64
CA TYR A 196 -19.14 -4.66 9.88
C TYR A 196 -19.50 -3.17 9.99
N GLN A 197 -20.77 -2.77 9.84
CA GLN A 197 -21.19 -1.36 9.85
C GLN A 197 -20.93 -0.64 11.19
N GLY A 198 -20.80 -1.36 12.30
CA GLY A 198 -20.45 -0.78 13.60
C GLY A 198 -18.94 -0.67 13.88
N VAL A 199 -18.08 -1.15 12.97
CA VAL A 199 -16.62 -1.28 13.17
C VAL A 199 -15.79 -0.85 11.97
N VAL A 200 -16.39 -0.65 10.81
CA VAL A 200 -15.72 -0.13 9.62
C VAL A 200 -16.45 1.13 9.19
N GLU A 201 -15.69 2.11 8.74
CA GLU A 201 -16.19 3.38 8.25
C GLU A 201 -15.45 3.79 6.99
N LEU A 202 -16.19 4.37 6.04
CA LEU A 202 -15.64 5.23 4.99
C LEU A 202 -15.38 6.61 5.61
N SER A 203 -14.18 6.81 6.13
CA SER A 203 -13.84 8.01 6.90
C SER A 203 -13.41 9.19 6.03
N PHE A 204 -12.79 8.93 4.87
CA PHE A 204 -12.39 9.99 3.94
C PHE A 204 -12.79 9.65 2.52
N LEU A 205 -13.20 10.69 1.79
CA LEU A 205 -13.51 10.64 0.37
C LEU A 205 -12.79 11.80 -0.31
N ASN A 206 -11.56 11.55 -0.78
CA ASN A 206 -10.86 12.55 -1.58
C ASN A 206 -11.36 12.47 -3.02
N ARG A 207 -11.49 13.62 -3.67
CA ARG A 207 -11.97 13.74 -5.06
C ARG A 207 -10.95 14.53 -5.87
N GLU A 208 -10.60 14.00 -7.03
CA GLU A 208 -9.75 14.62 -8.05
C GLU A 208 -10.56 14.73 -9.34
N VAL A 209 -10.68 15.94 -9.89
CA VAL A 209 -11.38 16.19 -11.15
C VAL A 209 -10.34 16.46 -12.23
N ILE A 210 -10.33 15.64 -13.27
CA ILE A 210 -9.44 15.78 -14.42
C ILE A 210 -10.22 16.54 -15.50
N THR A 211 -9.77 17.74 -15.82
CA THR A 211 -10.36 18.59 -16.86
C THR A 211 -9.57 18.46 -18.17
N GLY A 212 -10.27 18.57 -19.30
CA GLY A 212 -9.70 18.63 -20.64
C GLY A 212 -10.33 19.75 -21.46
N ILE A 213 -9.79 20.00 -22.65
CA ILE A 213 -10.30 21.02 -23.57
C ILE A 213 -11.22 20.31 -24.58
N SER A 214 -12.48 20.70 -24.58
CA SER A 214 -13.44 20.35 -25.63
C SER A 214 -13.44 21.43 -26.72
N TYR A 215 -13.53 20.98 -27.97
CA TYR A 215 -13.67 21.87 -29.13
C TYR A 215 -15.11 21.73 -29.65
N LYS A 216 -15.84 22.83 -29.66
CA LYS A 216 -17.17 22.85 -30.28
C LYS A 216 -17.00 23.27 -31.74
N ALA A 217 -17.45 22.42 -32.66
CA ALA A 217 -17.53 22.82 -34.07
C ALA A 217 -18.69 23.81 -34.23
N VAL A 218 -18.36 25.07 -34.53
CA VAL A 218 -19.34 26.12 -34.79
C VAL A 218 -19.54 26.20 -36.32
N PRO A 219 -20.78 26.30 -36.84
CA PRO A 219 -21.00 26.48 -38.28
C PRO A 219 -20.47 27.85 -38.74
N PHE A 220 -19.56 27.83 -39.73
CA PHE A 220 -19.02 28.95 -40.54
C PHE A 220 -18.45 30.20 -39.82
N GLU A 221 -17.23 30.59 -40.25
CA GLU A 221 -16.51 31.85 -39.97
C GLU A 221 -16.23 32.27 -38.50
N LYS A 222 -16.68 31.52 -37.50
CA LYS A 222 -16.29 31.76 -36.09
C LYS A 222 -15.08 30.93 -35.67
N GLU A 223 -14.21 31.54 -34.86
CA GLU A 223 -13.12 30.83 -34.18
C GLU A 223 -13.68 29.64 -33.38
N LYS A 224 -12.96 28.52 -33.38
CA LYS A 224 -13.35 27.31 -32.64
C LYS A 224 -13.50 27.64 -31.15
N GLU A 225 -14.73 27.57 -30.63
CA GLU A 225 -15.00 27.75 -29.21
C GLU A 225 -14.29 26.64 -28.41
N ARG A 226 -13.45 27.05 -27.46
CA ARG A 226 -12.74 26.17 -26.52
C ARG A 226 -13.42 26.26 -25.17
N ALA A 227 -13.83 25.13 -24.63
CA ALA A 227 -14.38 25.04 -23.27
C ALA A 227 -13.66 23.95 -22.48
N PHE A 228 -13.42 24.23 -21.20
CA PHE A 228 -13.00 23.19 -20.27
C PHE A 228 -14.17 22.24 -20.01
N MET A 229 -13.91 20.94 -20.07
CA MET A 229 -14.86 19.90 -19.70
C MET A 229 -14.22 18.97 -18.68
N ASP A 230 -15.02 18.45 -17.75
CA ASP A 230 -14.59 17.40 -16.83
C ASP A 230 -14.51 16.09 -17.61
N VAL A 231 -13.28 15.59 -17.80
CA VAL A 231 -12.98 14.35 -18.53
C VAL A 231 -13.14 13.13 -17.63
N ASP A 232 -12.74 13.25 -16.37
CA ASP A 232 -12.92 12.19 -15.38
C ASP A 232 -12.99 12.75 -13.96
N THR A 233 -13.61 12.01 -13.05
CA THR A 233 -13.55 12.26 -11.62
C THR A 233 -13.04 10.99 -10.94
N ILE A 234 -11.88 11.10 -10.30
CA ILE A 234 -11.26 10.03 -9.53
C ILE A 234 -11.56 10.25 -8.05
N TYR A 235 -12.10 9.21 -7.41
CA TYR A 235 -12.35 9.16 -5.99
C TYR A 235 -11.33 8.27 -5.29
N TYR A 236 -10.89 8.71 -4.11
CA TYR A 236 -10.02 7.96 -3.22
C TYR A 236 -10.72 7.69 -1.88
N PRO A 237 -11.66 6.72 -1.83
CA PRO A 237 -12.31 6.34 -0.59
C PRO A 237 -11.32 5.62 0.34
N VAL A 238 -11.17 6.15 1.55
CA VAL A 238 -10.31 5.61 2.62
C VAL A 238 -11.17 4.98 3.70
N PHE A 239 -10.97 3.68 3.88
CA PHE A 239 -11.68 2.90 4.90
C PHE A 239 -10.83 2.75 6.16
N ARG A 240 -11.45 2.88 7.32
CA ARG A 240 -10.83 2.67 8.64
C ARG A 240 -11.56 1.57 9.40
N VAL A 241 -10.82 0.87 10.26
CA VAL A 241 -11.39 -0.12 11.20
C VAL A 241 -11.24 0.41 12.62
N TYR A 242 -12.33 0.29 13.37
CA TYR A 242 -12.42 0.55 14.80
C TYR A 242 -12.60 -0.80 15.51
N PRO A 243 -11.53 -1.41 16.05
CA PRO A 243 -11.58 -2.74 16.64
C PRO A 243 -12.60 -2.85 17.78
N PHE A 244 -12.87 -1.72 18.43
CA PHE A 244 -13.74 -1.59 19.61
C PHE A 244 -15.08 -0.90 19.29
N GLY A 245 -15.38 -0.69 18.01
CA GLY A 245 -16.56 0.04 17.55
C GLY A 245 -16.27 1.52 17.27
N ILE A 246 -17.07 2.12 16.39
CA ILE A 246 -16.88 3.49 15.86
C ILE A 246 -16.90 4.57 16.97
N ILE A 247 -17.53 4.28 18.11
CA ILE A 247 -17.58 5.20 19.27
C ILE A 247 -16.20 5.31 19.97
N GLY A 248 -15.30 4.35 19.76
CA GLY A 248 -13.97 4.38 20.34
C GLY A 248 -12.97 5.15 19.48
N ASP A 249 -12.12 5.97 20.09
CA ASP A 249 -11.09 6.78 19.41
C ASP A 249 -9.91 5.97 18.82
N PHE A 250 -9.93 4.64 18.93
CA PHE A 250 -8.86 3.79 18.40
C PHE A 250 -9.22 3.23 17.04
N ASP A 251 -8.57 3.76 16.00
CA ASP A 251 -8.75 3.35 14.62
C ASP A 251 -7.41 3.02 13.93
N HIS A 252 -7.49 2.26 12.83
CA HIS A 252 -6.38 2.13 11.90
C HIS A 252 -6.88 2.01 10.46
N PRO A 253 -6.06 2.38 9.45
CA PRO A 253 -6.45 2.25 8.04
C PRO A 253 -6.69 0.79 7.66
N LEU A 254 -7.75 0.56 6.89
CA LEU A 254 -8.12 -0.74 6.31
C LEU A 254 -7.57 -0.87 4.89
N ILE A 255 -8.02 0.01 4.01
CA ILE A 255 -7.67 0.06 2.61
C ILE A 255 -8.08 1.41 2.01
N GLU A 256 -7.35 1.83 1.00
CA GLU A 256 -7.70 2.94 0.13
C GLU A 256 -7.89 2.38 -1.29
N PHE A 257 -8.95 2.81 -1.97
CA PHE A 257 -9.14 2.51 -3.39
C PHE A 257 -8.93 3.75 -4.23
N LYS A 258 -8.62 3.54 -5.51
CA LYS A 258 -8.66 4.56 -6.55
C LYS A 258 -9.78 4.17 -7.51
N LEU A 259 -10.83 4.98 -7.57
CA LEU A 259 -12.04 4.71 -8.33
C LEU A 259 -12.26 5.80 -9.38
N SER A 260 -12.16 5.48 -10.66
CA SER A 260 -12.48 6.40 -11.74
C SER A 260 -13.96 6.26 -12.11
N ARG A 261 -14.67 7.40 -12.14
CA ARG A 261 -16.06 7.44 -12.62
C ARG A 261 -16.13 7.01 -14.07
N ARG A 262 -15.21 7.50 -14.92
CA ARG A 262 -15.17 7.12 -16.34
C ARG A 262 -15.00 5.60 -16.49
N ASP A 263 -14.00 5.01 -15.84
CA ASP A 263 -13.72 3.57 -15.95
C ASP A 263 -14.91 2.71 -15.50
N ALA A 264 -15.65 3.14 -14.48
CA ALA A 264 -16.82 2.43 -13.99
C ALA A 264 -17.93 2.35 -15.05
N PHE A 265 -18.15 3.42 -15.81
CA PHE A 265 -19.24 3.54 -16.79
C PHE A 265 -18.84 3.28 -18.25
N THR A 266 -17.54 3.10 -18.55
CA THR A 266 -17.08 2.74 -19.91
C THR A 266 -17.33 1.26 -20.22
N LYS A 267 -18.18 0.97 -21.20
CA LYS A 267 -18.25 -0.35 -21.87
C LYS A 267 -17.18 -0.43 -22.97
N ASN A 268 -16.72 -1.64 -23.33
CA ASN A 268 -15.66 -1.84 -24.33
C ASN A 268 -15.85 -0.96 -25.59
N GLY A 269 -14.78 -0.24 -25.97
CA GLY A 269 -14.71 0.70 -27.10
C GLY A 269 -13.67 1.82 -26.89
N GLU A 270 -13.53 2.32 -25.66
CA GLU A 270 -12.63 3.45 -25.35
C GLU A 270 -11.54 3.16 -24.29
N GLY A 271 -11.67 2.08 -23.51
CA GLY A 271 -10.81 1.80 -22.35
C GLY A 271 -9.42 1.21 -22.63
N LEU A 272 -8.98 1.17 -23.89
CA LEU A 272 -7.72 0.52 -24.29
C LEU A 272 -6.45 1.35 -24.07
N LEU A 273 -6.55 2.60 -23.63
CA LEU A 273 -5.39 3.51 -23.56
C LEU A 273 -4.69 3.65 -22.20
N LYS A 274 -5.07 2.95 -21.14
CA LYS A 274 -4.33 3.02 -19.86
C LYS A 274 -4.28 1.68 -19.13
N LYS A 275 -3.44 0.77 -19.64
CA LYS A 275 -2.96 -0.40 -18.90
C LYS A 275 -1.46 -0.22 -18.64
N ASP A 276 -1.12 0.79 -17.84
CA ASP A 276 0.23 0.87 -17.27
C ASP A 276 0.17 0.27 -15.86
N PHE A 277 0.65 -0.97 -15.78
CA PHE A 277 1.11 -1.63 -14.56
C PHE A 277 2.52 -1.16 -14.22
#